data_AF-A0A848Z303-F1
#
_entry.id   AF-A0A848Z303-F1
#
_cell.length_a   1.000
_cell.length_b   1.000
_cell.length_c   1.000
_cell.angle_alpha   90.00
_cell.angle_beta   90.00
_cell.angle_gamma   90.00
#
_symmetry.space_group_name_H-M   'P 1'
#
loop_
_entity.id
_entity.type
_entity.pdbx_description
1 polymer ?
#
loop_
_entity_poly.entity_id
_entity_poly.type
_entity_poly.pdbx_seq_one_letter_code
_entity_poly.pdbx_strand_id
1 'polypeptide(L)'
;LHRRLVEQGRVGAVAQGLTGGAIPVGGMLDPRGRLGAVPVLLTGDAAGLTNPVTGAGIAAAVVSGRLAGRTAADWLAGETDALDDFAGEVEDLFKGALDRAVRRRREILRSYESGAGPTPAALRRGWIAYPEYWAA
;
A
#
# COMPACT_ATOMS: atom_id res chain seq x y z
N LEU A 1 -18.88 -21.68 0.40
CA LEU A 1 -18.91 -20.34 1.01
C LEU A 1 -19.99 -19.44 0.44
N HIS A 2 -20.00 -19.15 -0.87
CA HIS A 2 -20.98 -18.25 -1.53
C HIS A 2 -22.45 -18.62 -1.24
N ARG A 3 -22.87 -19.87 -1.46
CA ARG A 3 -24.23 -20.36 -1.16
C ARG A 3 -24.70 -19.98 0.25
N ARG A 4 -23.86 -20.21 1.27
CA ARG A 4 -24.16 -19.86 2.67
C ARG A 4 -24.38 -18.37 2.87
N LEU A 5 -23.61 -17.51 2.19
CA LEU A 5 -23.74 -16.06 2.30
C LEU A 5 -25.01 -15.55 1.61
N VAL A 6 -25.45 -16.21 0.54
CA VAL A 6 -26.74 -15.95 -0.14
C VAL A 6 -27.91 -16.34 0.76
N GLU A 7 -27.88 -17.54 1.35
CA GLU A 7 -28.90 -18.01 2.31
C GLU A 7 -29.01 -17.08 3.52
N GLN A 8 -27.90 -16.47 3.94
CA GLN A 8 -27.86 -15.46 5.01
C GLN A 8 -28.26 -14.04 4.57
N GLY A 9 -28.59 -13.82 3.28
CA GLY A 9 -28.94 -12.50 2.75
C GLY A 9 -27.79 -11.48 2.73
N ARG A 10 -26.53 -11.94 2.84
CA ARG A 10 -25.34 -11.05 2.92
C ARG A 10 -24.80 -10.63 1.56
N VAL A 11 -25.06 -11.43 0.52
CA VAL A 11 -24.62 -11.20 -0.86
C VAL A 11 -25.70 -11.67 -1.84
N GLY A 12 -25.68 -11.15 -3.07
CA GLY A 12 -26.58 -11.58 -4.14
C GLY A 12 -26.25 -12.98 -4.68
N ALA A 13 -27.27 -13.65 -5.22
CA ALA A 13 -27.14 -14.95 -5.87
C ALA A 13 -26.38 -14.89 -7.20
N VAL A 14 -26.37 -13.72 -7.86
CA VAL A 14 -25.77 -13.49 -9.16
C VAL A 14 -24.81 -12.30 -9.07
N ALA A 15 -23.64 -12.41 -9.71
CA ALA A 15 -22.72 -11.29 -9.86
C ALA A 15 -23.30 -10.27 -10.83
N GLN A 16 -23.43 -9.01 -10.40
CA GLN A 16 -24.05 -7.95 -11.21
C GLN A 16 -23.07 -7.27 -12.19
N GLY A 17 -21.76 -7.50 -12.02
CA GLY A 17 -20.73 -6.92 -12.88
C GLY A 17 -19.32 -7.31 -12.43
N LEU A 18 -18.35 -6.88 -13.23
CA LEU A 18 -16.92 -7.03 -12.95
C LEU A 18 -16.32 -5.64 -12.80
N THR A 19 -15.46 -5.46 -11.78
CA THR A 19 -14.69 -4.24 -11.58
C THR A 19 -13.20 -4.58 -11.51
N GLY A 20 -12.36 -3.61 -11.87
CA GLY A 20 -10.92 -3.73 -11.82
C GLY A 20 -10.28 -2.36 -11.72
N GLY A 21 -9.05 -2.33 -11.20
CA GLY A 21 -8.26 -1.12 -11.04
C GLY A 21 -6.78 -1.44 -10.96
N ALA A 22 -5.95 -0.47 -11.31
CA ALA A 22 -4.51 -0.59 -11.14
C ALA A 22 -4.14 -0.54 -9.65
N ILE A 23 -3.14 -1.33 -9.25
CA ILE A 23 -2.60 -1.33 -7.90
C ILE A 23 -1.16 -0.80 -7.96
N PRO A 24 -0.82 0.29 -7.25
CA PRO A 24 0.54 0.78 -7.22
C PRO A 24 1.42 -0.18 -6.41
N VAL A 25 2.42 -0.76 -7.08
CA VAL A 25 3.35 -1.74 -6.50
C VAL A 25 4.80 -1.27 -6.58
N GLY A 26 5.01 0.02 -6.84
CA GLY A 26 6.33 0.64 -7.00
C GLY A 26 7.04 0.95 -5.69
N GLY A 27 6.29 1.02 -4.58
CA GLY A 27 6.78 1.51 -3.29
C GLY A 27 6.31 2.93 -3.00
N MET A 28 6.68 3.41 -1.81
CA MET A 28 6.31 4.73 -1.30
C MET A 28 6.97 5.85 -2.13
N LEU A 29 6.20 6.89 -2.41
CA LEU A 29 6.67 8.17 -2.95
C LEU A 29 6.87 9.17 -1.82
N ASP A 30 7.58 10.28 -2.09
CA ASP A 30 7.56 11.42 -1.17
C ASP A 30 6.09 11.88 -1.00
N PRO A 31 5.51 11.80 0.21
CA PRO A 31 4.11 12.04 0.41
C PRO A 31 3.78 13.53 0.48
N ARG A 32 4.77 14.43 0.43
CA ARG A 32 4.57 15.88 0.32
C ARG A 32 5.01 16.41 -1.04
N GLY A 33 4.37 17.48 -1.48
CA GLY A 33 4.68 18.16 -2.73
C GLY A 33 4.12 19.57 -2.78
N ARG A 34 4.26 20.23 -3.93
CA ARG A 34 3.70 21.55 -4.17
C ARG A 34 3.15 21.69 -5.59
N LEU A 35 2.06 22.44 -5.71
CA LEU A 35 1.54 22.95 -6.98
C LEU A 35 1.61 24.48 -6.94
N GLY A 36 2.69 25.03 -7.48
CA GLY A 36 3.04 26.44 -7.27
C GLY A 36 3.27 26.73 -5.79
N ALA A 37 2.51 27.68 -5.24
CA ALA A 37 2.57 28.02 -3.81
C ALA A 37 1.76 27.06 -2.92
N VAL A 38 0.88 26.23 -3.48
CA VAL A 38 -0.04 25.39 -2.72
C VAL A 38 0.65 24.09 -2.28
N PRO A 39 0.72 23.80 -0.97
CA PRO A 39 1.18 22.50 -0.49
C PRO A 39 0.24 21.37 -0.91
N VAL A 40 0.79 20.21 -1.23
CA VAL A 40 0.05 19.00 -1.59
C VAL A 40 0.52 17.85 -0.70
N LEU A 41 -0.44 17.11 -0.15
CA LEU A 41 -0.20 15.89 0.61
C LEU A 41 -0.80 14.71 -0.16
N LEU A 42 0.02 13.67 -0.40
CA LEU A 42 -0.37 12.44 -1.05
C LEU A 42 -0.71 11.38 0.01
N THR A 43 -1.73 10.58 -0.26
CA THR A 43 -2.20 9.53 0.65
C THR A 43 -2.63 8.29 -0.13
N GLY A 44 -2.71 7.15 0.56
CA GLY A 44 -3.13 5.87 -0.03
C GLY A 44 -2.35 5.51 -1.30
N ASP A 45 -3.09 5.13 -2.35
CA ASP A 45 -2.50 4.75 -3.63
C ASP A 45 -1.69 5.86 -4.29
N ALA A 46 -2.08 7.13 -4.10
CA ALA A 46 -1.37 8.28 -4.68
C ALA A 46 0.03 8.47 -4.08
N ALA A 47 0.22 8.07 -2.81
CA ALA A 47 1.52 8.06 -2.14
C ALA A 47 2.27 6.71 -2.31
N GLY A 48 1.72 5.76 -3.07
CA GLY A 48 2.33 4.45 -3.26
C GLY A 48 2.32 3.56 -2.00
N LEU A 49 1.34 3.78 -1.10
CA LEU A 49 1.30 3.11 0.22
C LEU A 49 0.68 1.70 0.20
N THR A 50 0.30 1.20 -0.97
CA THR A 50 -0.23 -0.15 -1.12
C THR A 50 0.90 -1.18 -1.10
N ASN A 51 0.73 -2.24 -0.31
CA ASN A 51 1.73 -3.29 -0.18
C ASN A 51 1.96 -4.01 -1.54
N PRO A 52 3.18 -3.96 -2.12
CA PRO A 52 3.50 -4.55 -3.43
C PRO A 52 3.32 -6.07 -3.56
N VAL A 53 3.27 -6.80 -2.44
CA VAL A 53 3.11 -8.26 -2.40
C VAL A 53 1.64 -8.63 -2.26
N THR A 54 0.92 -8.00 -1.33
CA THR A 54 -0.46 -8.40 -1.00
C THR A 54 -1.53 -7.60 -1.73
N GLY A 55 -1.19 -6.42 -2.26
CA GLY A 55 -2.16 -5.44 -2.77
C GLY A 55 -2.99 -4.78 -1.67
N ALA A 56 -2.68 -4.98 -0.39
CA ALA A 56 -3.40 -4.37 0.71
C ALA A 56 -3.04 -2.88 0.83
N GLY A 57 -4.03 -2.01 0.62
CA GLY A 57 -3.88 -0.55 0.68
C GLY A 57 -4.92 0.18 1.53
N ILE A 58 -6.08 -0.43 1.83
CA ILE A 58 -7.22 0.25 2.48
C ILE A 58 -6.81 0.85 3.84
N ALA A 59 -6.16 0.06 4.69
CA ALA A 59 -5.73 0.53 6.01
C ALA A 59 -4.71 1.68 5.88
N ALA A 60 -3.74 1.56 4.97
CA ALA A 60 -2.74 2.60 4.72
C ALA A 60 -3.39 3.88 4.19
N ALA A 61 -4.39 3.79 3.30
CA ALA A 61 -5.16 4.92 2.79
C ALA A 61 -5.93 5.65 3.90
N VAL A 62 -6.60 4.91 4.79
CA VAL A 62 -7.34 5.51 5.92
C VAL A 62 -6.39 6.21 6.89
N VAL A 63 -5.28 5.56 7.26
CA VAL A 63 -4.30 6.11 8.20
C VAL A 63 -3.62 7.35 7.63
N SER A 64 -3.09 7.27 6.41
CA SER A 64 -2.45 8.42 5.73
C SER A 64 -3.43 9.56 5.45
N GLY A 65 -4.68 9.27 5.09
CA GLY A 65 -5.73 10.28 4.95
C GLY A 65 -6.02 11.05 6.24
N ARG A 66 -6.11 10.33 7.37
CA ARG A 66 -6.29 10.95 8.69
C ARG A 66 -5.09 11.81 9.09
N LEU A 67 -3.87 11.35 8.79
CA LEU A 67 -2.65 12.11 9.00
C LEU A 67 -2.68 13.42 8.21
N ALA A 68 -2.92 13.34 6.90
CA ALA A 68 -2.97 14.51 6.03
C ALA A 68 -4.03 15.53 6.46
N GLY A 69 -5.19 15.08 6.92
CA GLY A 69 -6.23 15.98 7.44
C GLY A 69 -5.81 16.75 8.69
N ARG A 70 -5.09 16.11 9.62
CA ARG A 70 -4.53 16.79 10.80
C ARG A 70 -3.44 17.77 10.41
N THR A 71 -2.50 17.32 9.59
CA THR A 71 -1.43 18.16 9.06
C THR A 71 -1.95 19.40 8.34
N ALA A 72 -3.02 19.27 7.56
CA ALA A 72 -3.63 20.41 6.88
C ALA A 72 -4.18 21.44 7.89
N ALA A 73 -4.79 20.98 8.99
CA ALA A 73 -5.27 21.87 10.04
C ALA A 73 -4.10 22.57 10.77
N ASP A 74 -3.05 21.83 11.11
CA ASP A 74 -1.87 22.35 11.80
C ASP A 74 -1.13 23.38 10.92
N TRP A 75 -0.95 23.08 9.63
CA TRP A 75 -0.36 24.00 8.67
C TRP A 75 -1.16 25.30 8.52
N LEU A 76 -2.50 25.20 8.47
CA LEU A 76 -3.38 26.39 8.44
C LEU A 76 -3.36 27.19 9.74
N ALA A 77 -3.01 26.56 10.87
CA ALA A 77 -2.81 27.22 12.15
C ALA A 77 -1.45 27.94 12.27
N GLY A 78 -0.56 27.75 11.30
CA GLY A 78 0.75 28.41 11.24
C GLY A 78 1.92 27.54 11.69
N GLU A 79 1.71 26.24 11.94
CA GLU A 79 2.78 25.31 12.28
C GLU A 79 3.67 25.08 11.04
N THR A 80 4.90 25.61 11.09
CA THR A 80 5.79 25.67 9.91
C THR A 80 6.32 24.31 9.49
N ASP A 81 6.41 23.37 10.43
CA ASP A 81 7.05 22.07 10.24
C ASP A 81 6.03 20.96 9.96
N ALA A 82 4.72 21.28 9.97
CA ALA A 82 3.63 20.29 9.87
C ALA A 82 3.74 19.38 8.62
N LEU A 83 4.17 19.93 7.48
CA LEU A 83 4.33 19.16 6.24
C LEU A 83 5.49 18.16 6.30
N ASP A 84 6.54 18.52 7.04
CA ASP A 84 7.75 17.73 7.19
C ASP A 84 7.52 16.62 8.22
N ASP A 85 6.83 16.97 9.31
CA ASP A 85 6.34 16.02 10.32
C ASP A 85 5.41 14.97 9.69
N PHE A 86 4.51 15.38 8.79
CA PHE A 86 3.67 14.45 8.04
C PHE A 86 4.48 13.47 7.21
N ALA A 87 5.47 13.95 6.48
CA ALA A 87 6.31 13.09 5.66
C ALA A 87 7.08 12.09 6.54
N GLY A 88 7.66 12.55 7.66
CA GLY A 88 8.32 11.71 8.64
C GLY A 88 7.40 10.63 9.23
N GLU A 89 6.20 11.01 9.67
CA GLU A 89 5.26 10.05 10.27
C GLU A 89 4.78 9.00 9.26
N VAL A 90 4.53 9.38 8.00
CA VAL A 90 4.19 8.42 6.94
C VAL A 90 5.38 7.50 6.64
N GLU A 91 6.60 8.02 6.58
CA GLU A 91 7.79 7.20 6.37
C GLU A 91 7.99 6.18 7.49
N ASP A 92 7.92 6.61 8.75
CA ASP A 92 8.09 5.76 9.92
C ASP A 92 7.06 4.61 9.95
N LEU A 93 5.82 4.90 9.58
CA LEU A 93 4.75 3.91 9.58
C LEU A 93 4.88 2.88 8.45
N PHE A 94 5.29 3.30 7.24
CA PHE A 94 5.12 2.47 6.04
C PHE A 94 6.41 2.09 5.32
N LYS A 95 7.44 2.94 5.33
CA LYS A 95 8.61 2.81 4.46
C LYS A 95 9.30 1.46 4.60
N GLY A 96 9.65 1.06 5.82
CA GLY A 96 10.37 -0.20 6.05
C GLY A 96 9.62 -1.44 5.59
N ALA A 97 8.29 -1.47 5.78
CA ALA A 97 7.44 -2.57 5.33
C ALA A 97 7.29 -2.60 3.80
N LEU A 98 7.11 -1.43 3.17
CA LEU A 98 6.95 -1.30 1.73
C LEU A 98 8.26 -1.60 0.98
N ASP A 99 9.40 -1.10 1.46
CA ASP A 99 10.71 -1.36 0.85
C ASP A 99 11.03 -2.87 0.84
N ARG A 100 10.69 -3.56 1.93
CA ARG A 100 10.77 -5.02 1.98
C ARG A 100 9.86 -5.67 0.94
N ALA A 101 8.59 -5.27 0.88
CA ALA A 101 7.63 -5.85 -0.05
C ALA A 101 8.02 -5.60 -1.52
N VAL A 102 8.52 -4.40 -1.87
CA VAL A 102 9.09 -4.10 -3.20
C VAL A 102 10.24 -5.07 -3.51
N ARG A 103 11.17 -5.26 -2.57
CA ARG A 103 12.29 -6.19 -2.74
C ARG A 103 11.81 -7.62 -3.00
N ARG A 104 10.87 -8.12 -2.18
CA ARG A 104 10.31 -9.48 -2.34
C ARG A 104 9.56 -9.66 -3.64
N ARG A 105 8.78 -8.67 -4.06
CA ARG A 105 8.13 -8.66 -5.37
C ARG A 105 9.15 -8.78 -6.49
N ARG A 106 10.22 -7.97 -6.46
CA ARG A 106 11.29 -8.00 -7.48
C ARG A 106 12.00 -9.35 -7.53
N GLU A 107 12.23 -10.00 -6.39
CA GLU A 107 12.82 -11.35 -6.33
C GLU A 107 11.92 -12.41 -7.01
N ILE A 108 10.62 -12.36 -6.75
CA ILE A 108 9.66 -13.24 -7.44
C ILE A 108 9.63 -12.96 -8.94
N LEU A 109 9.56 -11.68 -9.34
CA LEU A 109 9.51 -11.31 -10.75
C LEU A 109 10.77 -11.75 -11.52
N ARG A 110 11.95 -11.64 -10.90
CA ARG A 110 13.21 -12.16 -11.47
C ARG A 110 13.19 -13.66 -11.72
N SER A 111 12.43 -14.43 -10.94
CA SER A 111 12.31 -15.88 -11.16
C SER A 111 11.67 -16.20 -12.51
N TYR A 112 10.87 -15.29 -13.07
CA TYR A 112 10.23 -15.44 -14.38
C TYR A 112 11.12 -15.01 -15.56
N GLU A 113 12.20 -14.27 -15.33
CA GLU A 113 13.09 -13.76 -16.39
C GLU A 113 13.81 -14.88 -17.15
N SER A 114 14.09 -16.00 -16.48
CA SER A 114 14.73 -17.19 -17.08
C SER A 114 13.75 -18.10 -17.83
N GLY A 115 12.46 -17.75 -17.89
CA GLY A 115 11.39 -18.60 -18.43
C GLY A 115 10.94 -19.72 -17.49
N ALA A 116 11.59 -19.88 -16.33
CA ALA A 116 11.13 -20.75 -15.26
C ALA A 116 10.12 -20.01 -14.34
N GLY A 117 9.35 -20.75 -13.53
CA GLY A 117 8.52 -20.16 -12.47
C GLY A 117 9.27 -20.06 -11.14
N PRO A 118 8.73 -19.33 -10.14
CA PRO A 118 9.30 -19.31 -8.80
C PRO A 118 9.22 -20.70 -8.15
N THR A 119 10.30 -21.11 -7.49
CA THR A 119 10.30 -22.34 -6.69
C THR A 119 9.41 -22.20 -5.45
N PRO A 120 8.99 -23.30 -4.81
CA PRO A 120 8.27 -23.23 -3.54
C PRO A 120 9.02 -22.42 -2.46
N ALA A 121 10.35 -22.50 -2.42
CA ALA A 121 11.17 -21.71 -1.50
C ALA A 121 11.11 -20.21 -1.84
N ALA A 122 11.18 -19.85 -3.13
CA ALA A 122 11.02 -18.47 -3.57
C ALA A 122 9.63 -17.92 -3.20
N LEU A 123 8.56 -18.71 -3.41
CA LEU A 123 7.19 -18.33 -3.04
C LEU A 123 7.03 -18.08 -1.53
N ARG A 124 7.60 -18.93 -0.67
CA ARG A 124 7.60 -18.70 0.80
C ARG A 124 8.35 -17.43 1.15
N ARG A 125 9.54 -17.23 0.55
CA ARG A 125 10.34 -16.01 0.74
C ARG A 125 9.62 -14.75 0.25
N GLY A 126 8.69 -14.89 -0.70
CA GLY A 126 7.92 -13.81 -1.30
C GLY A 126 6.63 -13.44 -0.57
N TRP A 127 6.15 -14.22 0.41
CA TRP A 127 4.80 -14.07 0.97
C TRP A 127 4.76 -13.86 2.48
N ILE A 128 4.02 -12.83 2.93
CA ILE A 128 4.03 -12.31 4.30
C ILE A 128 3.68 -13.32 5.40
N ALA A 129 2.98 -14.41 5.07
CA ALA A 129 2.55 -15.42 6.04
C ALA A 129 3.67 -16.42 6.41
N TYR A 130 4.83 -16.35 5.74
CA TYR A 130 5.94 -17.25 5.97
C TYR A 130 7.10 -16.53 6.70
N PRO A 131 7.76 -17.18 7.67
CA PRO A 131 8.94 -16.62 8.35
C PRO A 131 10.05 -16.14 7.39
N GLU A 132 10.23 -16.82 6.27
CA GLU A 132 11.24 -16.54 5.24
C GLU A 132 11.07 -15.16 4.60
N TYR A 133 9.85 -14.62 4.60
CA TYR A 133 9.58 -13.24 4.18
C TYR A 133 10.27 -12.20 5.10
N TRP A 134 10.38 -12.52 6.38
CA TRP A 134 10.89 -11.64 7.42
C TRP A 134 12.40 -11.78 7.64
N ALA A 135 12.98 -12.93 7.27
CA ALA A 135 14.43 -13.16 7.27
C ALA A 135 15.19 -12.12 6.42
N ALA A 136 16.41 -11.76 6.81
CA ALA A 136 17.21 -10.71 6.14
C ALA A 136 17.38 -10.95 4.62
#